data_AF-A0A645JEV6-F1
#
_entry.id   AF-A0A645JEV6-F1
#
_cell.length_a   1.000
_cell.length_b   1.000
_cell.length_c   1.000
_cell.angle_alpha   90.00
_cell.angle_beta   90.00
_cell.angle_gamma   90.00
#
_symmetry.space_group_name_H-M   'P 1'
#
loop_
_entity.id
_entity.type
_entity.pdbx_description
1 polymer ?
#
loop_
_entity_poly.entity_id
_entity_poly.type
_entity_poly.pdbx_seq_one_letter_code
_entity_poly.pdbx_strand_id
1 'polypeptide(L)' 'MNLEDEEAQRVQSILHLSEAEIMAITHFERGNGLISTNNNNITVEFKASALEKDLITTDRRELQELINRQRQEKEQKEN' A
#
# COMPACT_ATOMS: atom_id res chain seq x y z
N MET A 1 -8.63 -0.54 -3.34
CA MET A 1 -9.81 -0.77 -2.50
C MET A 1 -10.34 0.60 -2.24
N ASN A 2 -11.48 0.94 -2.83
CA ASN A 2 -12.11 2.24 -2.60
C ASN A 2 -13.06 2.05 -1.41
N LEU A 3 -13.16 3.04 -0.53
CA LEU A 3 -14.18 3.00 0.52
C LEU A 3 -15.56 3.09 -0.11
N GLU A 4 -16.51 2.29 0.37
CA GLU A 4 -17.91 2.48 0.06
C GLU A 4 -18.44 3.75 0.76
N ASP A 5 -19.49 4.37 0.20
CA ASP A 5 -19.99 5.67 0.67
C ASP A 5 -20.39 5.66 2.17
N GLU A 6 -20.90 4.53 2.66
CA GLU A 6 -21.24 4.35 4.09
C GLU A 6 -20.01 4.31 5.00
N GLU A 7 -18.90 3.72 4.53
CA GLU A 7 -17.64 3.68 5.26
C GLU A 7 -17.00 5.07 5.28
N ALA A 8 -17.07 5.81 4.16
CA ALA A 8 -16.52 7.15 4.04
C ALA A 8 -17.17 8.15 5.01
N GLN A 9 -18.50 8.09 5.18
CA GLN A 9 -19.21 8.92 6.17
C GLN A 9 -18.81 8.60 7.61
N ARG A 10 -18.57 7.32 7.92
CA ARG A 10 -18.14 6.90 9.26
C ARG A 10 -16.74 7.42 9.56
N VAL A 11 -15.81 7.30 8.60
CA VAL A 11 -14.44 7.82 8.70
C VAL A 11 -14.42 9.35 8.82
N GLN A 12 -15.28 10.07 8.09
CA GLN A 12 -15.43 11.54 8.21
C GLN A 12 -15.70 11.95 9.66
N SER A 13 -16.68 11.31 10.31
CA SER A 13 -17.10 11.68 11.66
C SER A 13 -16.01 11.42 12.72
N ILE A 14 -15.19 10.40 12.51
CA ILE A 14 -14.14 9.96 13.45
C ILE A 14 -12.86 10.80 13.28
N LEU A 15 -12.50 11.12 12.03
CA LEU A 15 -11.26 11.83 11.70
C LEU A 15 -11.47 13.33 11.43
N HIS A 16 -12.70 13.84 11.61
CA HIS A 16 -13.07 15.24 11.38
C HIS A 16 -12.61 15.77 10.01
N LEU A 17 -12.80 14.95 8.96
CA LEU A 17 -12.36 15.28 7.61
C LEU A 17 -13.27 16.32 6.96
N SER A 18 -12.68 17.23 6.21
CA SER A 18 -13.37 18.13 5.29
C SER A 18 -13.95 17.37 4.10
N GLU A 19 -14.94 17.96 3.41
CA GLU A 19 -15.55 17.39 2.21
C GLU A 19 -14.52 17.11 1.10
N ALA A 20 -13.51 17.97 0.97
CA ALA A 20 -12.42 17.78 0.00
C ALA A 20 -11.54 16.57 0.35
N GLU A 21 -11.25 16.35 1.63
CA GLU A 21 -10.46 15.20 2.08
C GLU A 21 -11.23 13.89 1.88
N ILE A 22 -12.54 13.89 2.09
CA ILE A 22 -13.41 12.73 1.83
C ILE A 22 -13.47 12.38 0.34
N MET A 23 -13.58 13.40 -0.50
CA MET A 23 -13.53 13.20 -1.95
C MET A 23 -12.19 12.62 -2.39
N ALA A 24 -11.09 12.95 -1.70
CA ALA A 24 -9.78 12.35 -1.96
C ALA A 24 -9.72 10.87 -1.52
N ILE A 25 -10.12 10.52 -0.29
CA ILE A 25 -10.07 9.13 0.21
C ILE A 25 -10.99 8.17 -0.57
N THR A 26 -12.12 8.64 -1.10
CA THR A 26 -13.03 7.83 -1.93
C THR A 26 -12.41 7.42 -3.27
N HIS A 27 -11.43 8.19 -3.77
CA HIS A 27 -10.75 7.93 -5.04
C HIS A 27 -9.33 7.36 -4.85
N PHE A 28 -8.98 6.90 -3.65
CA PHE A 28 -7.65 6.34 -3.41
C PHE A 28 -7.41 5.04 -4.19
N GLU A 29 -6.45 5.11 -5.10
CA GLU A 29 -5.90 3.92 -5.75
C GLU A 29 -5.09 3.07 -4.74
N ARG A 30 -4.85 1.81 -5.11
CA ARG A 30 -4.07 0.89 -4.28
C ARG A 30 -2.67 1.48 -4.00
N GLY A 31 -2.33 1.61 -2.72
CA GLY A 31 -1.08 2.19 -2.29
C GLY A 31 -1.19 3.65 -1.84
N ASN A 32 -2.34 4.30 -2.03
CA ASN A 32 -2.60 5.60 -1.42
C ASN A 32 -3.32 5.43 -0.08
N GLY A 33 -3.05 6.33 0.86
CA GLY A 33 -3.76 6.37 2.13
C GLY A 33 -3.65 7.72 2.81
N LEU A 34 -4.34 7.85 3.95
CA LEU A 34 -4.38 9.06 4.75
C LEU A 34 -3.76 8.80 6.11
N ILE A 35 -2.77 9.61 6.49
CA ILE A 35 -2.24 9.63 7.85
C ILE A 35 -2.88 10.80 8.57
N SER A 36 -3.72 10.51 9.55
CA SER A 36 -4.28 11.49 10.48
C SER A 36 -3.47 11.47 11.77
N THR A 37 -2.74 12.55 12.04
CA THR A 37 -2.02 12.74 13.33
C THR A 37 -2.50 14.03 13.99
N ASN A 38 -3.13 13.90 15.16
CA ASN A 38 -3.83 14.98 15.85
C ASN A 38 -4.88 15.63 14.95
N ASN A 39 -4.60 16.83 14.43
CA ASN A 39 -5.48 17.60 13.55
C ASN A 39 -4.90 17.76 12.13
N ASN A 40 -3.85 17.01 11.80
CA ASN A 40 -3.22 17.05 10.49
C ASN A 40 -3.54 15.79 9.72
N ASN A 41 -4.12 15.97 8.55
CA ASN A 41 -4.44 14.91 7.61
C ASN A 41 -3.51 15.03 6.42
N ILE A 42 -2.64 14.03 6.23
CA ILE A 42 -1.66 14.03 5.15
C ILE A 42 -1.95 12.84 4.25
N THR A 43 -2.20 13.12 2.98
CA THR A 43 -2.30 12.07 1.96
C THR A 43 -0.91 11.57 1.63
N VAL A 44 -0.74 10.25 1.65
CA VAL A 44 0.55 9.59 1.42
C VAL A 44 0.41 8.49 0.37
N GLU A 45 1.48 8.30 -0.39
CA GLU A 45 1.65 7.18 -1.31
C GLU A 45 2.64 6.19 -0.68
N PHE A 46 2.17 4.99 -0.36
CA PHE A 46 2.97 3.91 0.18
C PHE A 46 3.76 3.22 -0.92
N LYS A 47 5.08 3.41 -0.91
CA LYS A 47 6.02 2.71 -1.78
C LYS A 47 6.86 1.77 -0.93
N ALA A 48 6.71 0.48 -1.15
CA ALA A 48 7.61 -0.52 -0.60
C ALA A 48 8.90 -0.54 -1.42
N SER A 49 10.04 -0.69 -0.75
CA SER A 49 11.29 -1.03 -1.42
C SER A 49 11.18 -2.40 -2.08
N ALA A 50 12.04 -2.67 -3.07
CA ALA A 50 12.08 -3.98 -3.73
C ALA A 50 12.29 -5.12 -2.71
N LEU A 51 13.13 -4.90 -1.69
CA LEU A 51 13.38 -5.86 -0.62
C LEU A 51 12.13 -6.12 0.23
N GLU A 52 11.44 -5.07 0.68
CA GLU A 52 10.22 -5.21 1.47
C GLU A 52 9.12 -5.91 0.66
N LYS A 53 8.99 -5.55 -0.62
CA LYS A 53 8.05 -6.18 -1.53
C LYS A 53 8.35 -7.68 -1.67
N ASP A 54 9.60 -8.03 -1.90
CA ASP A 54 10.07 -9.41 -2.02
C ASP A 54 9.81 -10.22 -0.73
N LEU A 55 9.87 -9.58 0.45
CA LEU A 55 9.62 -10.21 1.75
C LEU A 55 8.13 -10.48 2.03
N ILE A 56 7.25 -9.57 1.65
CA ILE A 56 5.82 -9.61 2.02
C ILE A 56 4.91 -10.09 0.89
N THR A 57 5.41 -10.20 -0.34
CA THR A 57 4.58 -10.57 -1.49
C THR A 57 3.98 -11.96 -1.33
N THR A 58 2.71 -12.06 -1.65
CA THR A 58 1.96 -13.32 -1.71
C THR A 58 1.53 -13.64 -3.14
N ASP A 59 1.96 -12.83 -4.11
CA ASP A 59 1.66 -13.06 -5.52
C ASP A 59 2.47 -14.23 -6.05
N ARG A 60 1.77 -15.21 -6.66
CA ARG A 60 2.38 -16.43 -7.15
C ARG A 60 3.44 -16.19 -8.24
N ARG A 61 3.24 -15.20 -9.12
CA ARG A 61 4.17 -14.89 -10.21
C ARG A 61 5.44 -14.26 -9.64
N GLU A 62 5.28 -13.28 -8.75
CA GLU A 62 6.41 -12.63 -8.07
C GLU A 62 7.23 -13.63 -7.24
N LEU A 63 6.56 -14.55 -6.53
CA LEU A 63 7.23 -15.63 -5.79
C LEU A 63 8.01 -16.59 -6.71
N GLN A 64 7.49 -16.90 -7.90
CA GLN A 64 8.19 -17.75 -8.86
C GLN A 64 9.46 -17.06 -9.40
N GLU A 65 9.37 -15.76 -9.69
CA GLU A 65 10.52 -14.94 -10.09
C GLU A 65 11.58 -14.86 -8.99
N LEU A 66 11.15 -14.70 -7.73
CA LEU A 66 12.03 -14.73 -6.55
C LEU A 66 12.81 -16.04 -6.44
N ILE A 67 12.13 -17.19 -6.58
CA ILE A 67 12.78 -18.50 -6.54
C ILE A 67 13.81 -18.63 -7.67
N ASN A 68 13.47 -18.15 -8.87
CA ASN A 68 14.38 -18.21 -10.02
C ASN A 68 15.64 -17.35 -9.80
N ARG A 69 15.48 -16.11 -9.28
CA ARG A 69 16.60 -15.23 -8.91
C ARG A 69 17.51 -15.90 -7.87
N GLN A 70 16.93 -16.46 -6.81
CA GLN A 70 17.70 -17.14 -5.75
C GLN A 70 18.46 -18.37 -6.26
N ARG A 71 17.94 -19.10 -7.25
CA ARG A 71 18.65 -20.22 -7.89
C ARG A 71 19.86 -19.74 -8.68
N GLN A 72 19.69 -18.71 -9.51
CA GLN A 72 20.78 -18.11 -10.29
C GLN A 72 21.89 -17.57 -9.38
N GLU A 73 21.54 -16.92 -8.27
CA GLU A 73 22.52 -16.41 -7.30
C GLU A 73 23.29 -17.54 -6.59
N LYS A 74 22.67 -18.69 -6.33
CA LYS A 74 23.37 -19.86 -5.77
C LYS A 74 24.33 -20.46 -6.78
N GLU A 75 23.90 -20.64 -8.03
CA GLU A 75 24.72 -21.18 -9.12
C GLU A 75 25.93 -20.28 -9.44
N GLN A 76 25.82 -18.96 -9.25
CA GLN A 76 26.94 -18.02 -9.41
C GLN A 76 27.92 -18.03 -8.23
N LYS A 77 27.48 -18.42 -7.03
CA LYS A 77 28.35 -18.50 -5.84
C LYS A 77 29.09 -19.84 -5.74
N GLU A 78 28.60 -20.87 -6.42
CA GLU A 78 29.20 -22.21 -6.45
C GLU A 78 30.22 -22.42 -7.59
N ASN A 79 30.35 -21.43 -8.50
CA ASN A 79 31.41 -21.34 -9.51
C ASN A 79 32.49 -20.33 -9.11
#